data_AF-A0A3B1BHG9-F1
#
_entry.id   AF-A0A3B1BHG9-F1
#
_cell.length_a   1.000
_cell.length_b   1.000
_cell.length_c   1.000
_cell.angle_alpha   90.00
_cell.angle_beta   90.00
_cell.angle_gamma   90.00
#
_symmetry.space_group_name_H-M   'P 1'
#
loop_
_entity.id
_entity.type
_entity.pdbx_description
1 polymer ?
#
loop_
_entity_poly.entity_id
_entity_poly.type
_entity_poly.pdbx_seq_one_letter_code
_entity_poly.pdbx_strand_id
1 'polypeptide(L)' 'MARRKRRKPVKKPDPYPIDHNGITPYLNRFLEWSAAMALSPRTVDIRQRMLKRFIHWCDERDLNKPQDIKNVDTHHLNKE' A
#
# COMPACT_ATOMS: atom_id res chain seq x y z
N MET A 1 -3.88 -10.29 -43.15
CA MET A 1 -2.89 -10.02 -42.07
C MET A 1 -3.34 -10.73 -40.79
N ALA A 2 -2.61 -11.75 -40.33
CA ALA A 2 -2.95 -12.45 -39.09
C ALA A 2 -2.67 -11.56 -37.88
N ARG A 3 -3.70 -11.28 -37.06
CA ARG A 3 -3.59 -10.49 -35.83
C ARG A 3 -2.69 -11.24 -34.85
N ARG A 4 -1.47 -10.74 -34.63
CA ARG A 4 -0.52 -11.29 -33.63
C ARG A 4 -1.21 -11.34 -32.25
N LYS A 5 -1.44 -12.54 -31.72
CA LYS A 5 -2.05 -12.75 -30.41
C LYS A 5 -1.15 -12.13 -29.33
N ARG A 6 -1.63 -11.10 -28.62
CA ARG A 6 -0.89 -10.47 -27.51
C ARG A 6 -0.60 -11.54 -26.46
N ARG A 7 0.69 -11.83 -26.21
CA ARG A 7 1.10 -12.71 -25.11
C ARG A 7 0.69 -12.04 -23.79
N LYS A 8 0.08 -12.81 -22.88
CA LYS A 8 -0.22 -12.33 -21.53
C LYS A 8 1.12 -12.02 -20.84
N PRO A 9 1.28 -10.83 -20.23
CA PRO A 9 2.50 -10.51 -19.51
C PRO A 9 2.71 -11.49 -18.35
N VAL A 10 3.95 -11.95 -18.15
CA VAL A 10 4.33 -12.75 -16.99
C VAL A 10 4.11 -11.91 -15.73
N LYS A 11 3.43 -12.47 -14.73
CA LYS A 11 3.22 -11.80 -13.45
C LYS A 11 4.58 -11.65 -12.76
N LYS A 12 5.05 -10.41 -12.60
CA LYS A 12 6.28 -10.14 -11.85
C LYS A 12 6.05 -10.43 -10.37
N PRO A 13 7.08 -10.90 -9.63
CA PRO A 13 7.00 -10.99 -8.18
C PRO A 13 6.69 -9.61 -7.58
N ASP A 14 6.05 -9.62 -6.42
CA ASP A 14 5.77 -8.39 -5.69
C ASP A 14 7.09 -7.75 -5.25
N PRO A 15 7.37 -6.49 -5.62
CA PRO A 15 8.58 -5.82 -5.18
C PRO A 15 8.59 -5.46 -3.69
N TYR A 16 7.45 -5.54 -2.99
CA TYR A 16 7.31 -5.10 -1.60
C TYR A 16 6.85 -6.25 -0.70
N PRO A 17 7.78 -7.00 -0.07
CA PRO A 17 7.44 -8.06 0.87
C PRO A 17 6.95 -7.47 2.19
N ILE A 18 5.66 -7.11 2.30
CA ILE A 18 5.09 -6.42 3.46
C ILE A 18 4.31 -7.33 4.42
N ASP A 19 4.23 -8.64 4.13
CA ASP A 19 3.31 -9.56 4.82
C ASP A 19 3.59 -9.68 6.33
N HIS A 20 4.83 -9.43 6.77
CA HIS A 20 5.21 -9.43 8.18
C HIS A 20 4.90 -8.13 8.93
N ASN A 21 4.67 -7.02 8.23
CA ASN A 21 4.48 -5.71 8.86
C ASN A 21 3.08 -5.59 9.50
N GLY A 22 3.03 -5.08 10.74
CA GLY A 22 1.77 -4.95 11.51
C GLY A 22 0.75 -3.96 10.93
N ILE A 23 1.11 -3.15 9.93
CA ILE A 23 0.20 -2.25 9.21
C ILE A 23 -0.53 -2.98 8.07
N THR A 24 -0.01 -4.09 7.56
CA THR A 24 -0.58 -4.86 6.43
C THR A 24 -2.04 -5.30 6.61
N PRO A 25 -2.50 -5.72 7.81
CA PRO A 25 -3.92 -6.01 8.05
C PRO A 25 -4.86 -4.82 7.74
N TYR A 26 -4.41 -3.58 7.96
CA TYR A 26 -5.20 -2.37 7.68
C TYR A 26 -5.32 -2.13 6.17
N LEU A 27 -4.28 -2.42 5.39
CA LEU A 27 -4.33 -2.39 3.93
C LEU A 27 -5.39 -3.37 3.42
N ASN A 28 -5.39 -4.60 3.91
CA ASN A 28 -6.34 -5.63 3.48
C ASN A 28 -7.79 -5.20 3.73
N ARG A 29 -8.10 -4.67 4.92
CA ARG A 29 -9.43 -4.12 5.25
C ARG A 29 -9.82 -2.96 4.34
N PHE A 30 -8.87 -2.06 4.04
CA PHE A 30 -9.13 -0.93 3.15
C PHE A 30 -9.43 -1.36 1.70
N LEU A 31 -8.75 -2.41 1.20
CA LEU A 31 -9.01 -2.94 -0.14
C LEU A 31 -10.36 -3.66 -0.21
N GLU A 32 -10.72 -4.42 0.83
CA GLU A 32 -12.04 -5.03 0.98
C GLU A 32 -13.15 -3.97 0.95
N TRP A 33 -13.03 -2.94 1.79
CA TRP A 33 -13.95 -1.81 1.78
C TRP A 33 -14.00 -1.11 0.42
N SER A 34 -12.84 -0.88 -0.22
CA SER A 34 -12.79 -0.24 -1.54
C SER A 34 -13.54 -1.03 -2.61
N ALA A 35 -13.42 -2.36 -2.58
CA ALA A 35 -14.16 -3.24 -3.49
C ALA A 35 -15.67 -3.21 -3.20
N ALA A 36 -16.07 -3.20 -1.93
CA ALA A 36 -17.47 -3.09 -1.51
C ALA A 36 -18.12 -1.75 -1.94
N MET A 37 -17.34 -0.66 -1.97
CA MET A 37 -17.79 0.67 -2.42
C MET A 37 -17.89 0.81 -3.95
N ALA A 38 -17.83 -0.30 -4.71
CA ALA A 38 -17.92 -0.33 -6.17
C ALA A 38 -16.87 0.56 -6.89
N LEU A 39 -15.73 0.79 -6.27
CA LEU A 39 -14.61 1.49 -6.91
C LEU A 39 -14.06 0.62 -8.05
N SER A 40 -13.63 1.25 -9.14
CA SER A 40 -13.14 0.50 -10.29
C SER A 40 -11.95 -0.40 -9.89
N PRO A 41 -11.81 -1.60 -10.48
CA PRO A 41 -10.68 -2.49 -10.20
C PRO A 41 -9.33 -1.79 -10.38
N ARG A 42 -9.22 -0.94 -11.41
CA ARG A 42 -8.04 -0.12 -11.66
C ARG A 42 -7.71 0.81 -10.48
N THR A 43 -8.71 1.42 -9.86
CA THR A 43 -8.53 2.30 -8.70
C THR A 43 -8.04 1.52 -7.49
N VAL A 44 -8.60 0.32 -7.25
CA VAL A 44 -8.18 -0.58 -6.17
C VAL A 44 -6.72 -1.02 -6.37
N ASP A 45 -6.35 -1.43 -7.59
CA ASP A 45 -4.98 -1.84 -7.94
C ASP A 45 -3.95 -0.71 -7.73
N ILE A 46 -4.30 0.52 -8.13
CA ILE A 46 -3.42 1.69 -7.94
C ILE A 46 -3.22 1.95 -6.44
N ARG A 47 -4.29 1.92 -5.65
CA ARG A 47 -4.22 2.12 -4.19
C ARG A 47 -3.40 1.03 -3.51
N GLN A 48 -3.62 -0.23 -3.87
CA GLN A 48 -2.83 -1.35 -3.35
C GLN A 48 -1.33 -1.12 -3.62
N ARG A 49 -0.95 -0.75 -4.85
CA ARG A 49 0.46 -0.52 -5.19
C ARG A 49 1.09 0.62 -4.40
N MET A 50 0.38 1.74 -4.26
CA MET A 50 0.88 2.90 -3.52
C MET A 50 1.02 2.59 -2.03
N LEU A 51 0.03 1.92 -1.44
CA LEU A 51 0.06 1.56 -0.03
C LEU A 51 1.08 0.46 0.28
N LYS A 52 1.31 -0.50 -0.62
CA LYS A 52 2.41 -1.47 -0.46
C LYS A 52 3.76 -0.79 -0.39
N ARG A 53 4.02 0.16 -1.30
CA ARG A 53 5.24 0.97 -1.28
C ARG A 53 5.37 1.78 0.02
N PHE A 54 4.26 2.34 0.50
CA PHE A 54 4.24 3.08 1.77
C PHE A 54 4.54 2.19 2.97
N ILE A 55 3.90 1.01 3.07
CA ILE A 55 4.14 0.07 4.16
C ILE A 55 5.58 -0.43 4.13
N HIS A 56 6.14 -0.70 2.96
CA HIS A 56 7.57 -1.03 2.83
C HIS A 56 8.48 0.09 3.35
N TRP A 57 8.14 1.35 3.07
CA TRP A 57 8.87 2.51 3.61
C TRP A 57 8.74 2.64 5.14
N CYS A 58 7.58 2.28 5.69
CA CYS A 58 7.36 2.17 7.14
C CYS A 58 8.21 1.04 7.76
N ASP A 59 8.26 -0.10 7.09
CA ASP A 59 9.00 -1.29 7.50
C ASP A 59 10.51 -1.01 7.61
N GLU A 60 11.08 -0.31 6.63
CA GLU A 60 12.47 0.17 6.65
C GLU A 60 12.81 1.08 7.86
N ARG A 61 11.80 1.58 8.58
CA ARG A 61 11.90 2.50 9.72
C ARG A 61 11.39 1.90 11.02
N ASP A 62 11.18 0.58 11.05
CA ASP A 62 10.60 -0.16 12.19
C ASP A 62 9.21 0.34 12.62
N LEU A 63 8.49 1.02 11.72
CA LEU A 63 7.12 1.47 11.96
C LEU A 63 6.16 0.29 11.69
N ASN A 64 5.76 -0.36 12.78
CA ASN A 64 4.98 -1.60 12.74
C ASN A 64 3.51 -1.40 13.12
N LYS A 65 3.17 -0.24 13.69
CA LYS A 65 1.79 0.10 14.06
C LYS A 65 1.41 1.45 13.46
N PRO A 66 0.15 1.66 13.04
CA PRO A 66 -0.29 2.96 12.53
C PRO A 66 -0.03 4.14 13.49
N GLN A 67 -0.07 3.88 14.80
CA GLN A 67 0.18 4.88 15.85
C GLN A 67 1.64 5.35 15.92
N ASP A 68 2.58 4.57 15.36
CA ASP A 68 3.99 4.94 15.31
C ASP A 68 4.25 6.01 14.24
N ILE A 69 3.32 6.18 13.29
CA ILE A 69 3.33 7.24 12.28
C ILE A 69 2.96 8.54 12.97
N LYS A 70 3.91 9.11 13.71
CA LYS A 70 3.75 10.41 14.34
C LYS A 70 3.96 11.49 13.28
N ASN A 71 3.04 12.45 13.23
CA ASN A 71 3.25 13.69 12.50
C ASN A 71 4.55 14.32 13.02
N VAL A 72 5.48 14.65 12.13
CA VAL A 72 6.78 15.30 12.43
C VAL A 72 6.62 16.74 12.96
N ASP A 73 5.43 17.18 13.38
CA ASP A 73 5.16 18.57 13.78
C ASP A 73 4.37 18.70 15.10
N THR A 74 4.80 18.05 16.18
CA THR A 74 4.29 18.38 17.54
C THR A 74 5.37 18.77 18.54
N HIS A 75 6.61 18.97 18.11
CA HIS A 75 7.71 19.42 19.00
C HIS A 75 8.09 20.92 18.88
N HIS A 76 7.32 21.73 18.15
CA HIS A 76 7.62 23.16 18.00
C HIS A 76 6.62 24.13 18.66
N LEU A 77 5.64 23.65 19.44
CA LEU A 77 4.61 24.52 20.03
C LEU A 77 4.64 24.70 21.55
N ASN A 78 5.65 24.17 22.25
CA ASN A 78 5.88 24.52 23.66
C ASN A 78 7.36 24.88 23.85
N LYS A 79 7.70 26.12 23.51
CA LYS A 79 8.79 26.83 24.18
C LYS A 79 8.13 27.90 25.05
N GLU A 80 8.36 27.76 26.34
CA GLU A 80 8.04 28.73 27.40
C GLU A 80 8.59 30.13 27.08
#